data_AF-A0A847I5W0-F1
#
_entry.id   AF-A0A847I5W0-F1
#
_cell.length_a   1.000
_cell.length_b   1.000
_cell.length_c   1.000
_cell.angle_alpha   90.00
_cell.angle_beta   90.00
_cell.angle_gamma   90.00
#
_symmetry.space_group_name_H-M   'P 1'
#
loop_
_entity.id
_entity.type
_entity.pdbx_description
1 polymer ?
#
loop_
_entity_poly.entity_id
_entity_poly.type
_entity_poly.pdbx_seq_one_letter_code
_entity_poly.pdbx_strand_id
1 'polypeptide(L)'
;MKEKWALAALAVMLSAGAGQGTAEDLIVYVFDQDLKAVLRIQDINHDWDTRDPGEVVIAYDQYPAGTGVGNSQGMVALGPDDLLVTDNYAPPNIVRLRHLNGDHDFFDADEATVWFGGSLPGGRMLEMPVALIAGPDGAFYLFESSFGGSANPDAIYRLEDLNGDGDVNDADEVELWVELSPGGISAVSANDLEFDNAGYAYFSDTPSGDTLRVKRIDPVTREVTEYLTDDMLLSLTGYWIAWLYGGPLAYNYFTDEIVLFGYYGLATDVLLAIKDRDGNGVIDQPNEVRELWHELSGTHAPEQDHGREYFFLPDGSLLVLDMLFDRVKRLSDNNGDGDYNDSGETIVLYDAAQAALVGQPAATRLLSLTAMLVTTSGDVNCDSAVNVFDIDPFVLALTDMDRYRAAHPGCDPGSADINGDGAVNVFDIDPFVSLLVGG
;
A
#
# COMPACT_ATOMS: atom_id res chain seq x y z
N MET A 1 -8.64 5.24 21.95
CA MET A 1 -8.52 4.45 20.71
C MET A 1 -8.82 5.22 19.43
N LYS A 2 -9.53 6.37 19.47
CA LYS A 2 -9.75 7.24 18.29
C LYS A 2 -8.52 8.04 17.81
N GLU A 3 -7.40 7.99 18.53
CA GLU A 3 -6.20 8.78 18.24
C GLU A 3 -5.06 7.98 17.59
N LYS A 4 -5.19 6.65 17.39
CA LYS A 4 -4.14 5.84 16.71
C LYS A 4 -4.35 5.69 15.20
N TRP A 5 -5.59 5.81 14.72
CA TRP A 5 -5.92 5.58 13.31
C TRP A 5 -5.66 6.79 12.40
N ALA A 6 -5.55 8.00 12.98
CA ALA A 6 -5.15 9.19 12.24
C ALA A 6 -3.61 9.32 12.05
N LEU A 7 -2.81 8.45 12.67
CA LEU A 7 -1.34 8.58 12.67
C LEU A 7 -0.65 7.91 11.47
N ALA A 8 -1.32 7.00 10.76
CA ALA A 8 -0.81 6.50 9.48
C ALA A 8 -1.04 7.51 8.31
N ALA A 9 -1.96 8.47 8.48
CA ALA A 9 -2.28 9.47 7.45
C ALA A 9 -1.95 10.93 7.85
N LEU A 10 -1.49 11.20 9.08
CA LEU A 10 -1.32 12.57 9.58
C LEU A 10 -0.10 12.74 10.51
N ALA A 11 1.10 12.43 10.02
CA ALA A 11 2.34 12.86 10.66
C ALA A 11 3.46 13.15 9.64
N VAL A 12 3.32 14.23 8.85
CA VAL A 12 4.47 14.85 8.17
C VAL A 12 4.62 16.28 8.69
N MET A 13 5.52 16.47 9.66
CA MET A 13 6.10 17.78 9.94
C MET A 13 7.42 17.92 9.18
N LEU A 14 7.55 19.07 8.52
CA LEU A 14 8.69 19.60 7.79
C LEU A 14 10.08 19.03 8.16
N SER A 15 10.76 18.47 7.16
CA SER A 15 12.11 18.90 6.83
C SER A 15 12.42 18.63 5.35
N ALA A 16 12.37 19.70 4.54
CA ALA A 16 13.11 19.74 3.29
C ALA A 16 14.60 19.88 3.63
N GLY A 17 15.38 18.83 3.40
CA GLY A 17 16.82 18.83 3.60
C GLY A 17 17.44 17.60 2.95
N ALA A 18 18.07 17.80 1.79
CA ALA A 18 18.86 16.79 1.11
C ALA A 18 19.96 16.23 2.03
N GLY A 19 19.95 14.92 2.25
CA GLY A 19 20.93 14.16 3.01
C GLY A 19 20.50 12.70 3.03
N GLN A 20 21.45 11.79 2.83
CA GLN A 20 21.29 10.33 2.78
C GLN A 20 20.20 9.84 3.75
N GLY A 21 19.18 9.17 3.20
CA GLY A 21 18.00 8.73 3.93
C GLY A 21 18.36 7.88 5.14
N THR A 22 17.69 8.17 6.26
CA THR A 22 17.56 7.32 7.43
C THR A 22 17.14 5.93 6.97
N ALA A 23 17.84 4.85 7.36
CA ALA A 23 17.41 3.49 7.06
C ALA A 23 16.23 3.15 7.96
N GLU A 24 15.06 3.46 7.44
CA GLU A 24 13.86 2.78 7.85
C GLU A 24 13.86 1.42 7.15
N ASP A 25 13.75 0.34 7.93
CA ASP A 25 13.57 -1.01 7.43
C ASP A 25 12.26 -1.07 6.67
N LEU A 26 12.34 -1.38 5.39
CA LEU A 26 11.16 -1.53 4.56
C LEU A 26 10.68 -2.99 4.64
N ILE A 27 9.49 -3.20 5.19
CA ILE A 27 8.78 -4.46 5.08
C ILE A 27 7.75 -4.33 3.96
N VAL A 28 7.86 -5.19 2.94
CA VAL A 28 6.87 -5.30 1.87
C VAL A 28 6.14 -6.62 2.02
N TYR A 29 4.82 -6.57 2.01
CA TYR A 29 3.96 -7.73 1.90
C TYR A 29 3.39 -7.82 0.51
N VAL A 30 3.45 -9.00 -0.11
CA VAL A 30 2.89 -9.23 -1.45
C VAL A 30 2.07 -10.50 -1.45
N PHE A 31 0.87 -10.44 -2.03
CA PHE A 31 0.08 -11.62 -2.29
C PHE A 31 0.40 -12.20 -3.67
N ASP A 32 0.71 -13.50 -3.70
CA ASP A 32 0.93 -14.27 -4.92
C ASP A 32 -0.21 -15.28 -5.14
N GLN A 33 -0.79 -15.26 -6.33
CA GLN A 33 -1.96 -16.08 -6.66
C GLN A 33 -1.63 -17.53 -7.01
N ASP A 34 -0.39 -17.83 -7.43
CA ASP A 34 0.02 -19.21 -7.77
C ASP A 34 0.41 -20.00 -6.52
N LEU A 35 1.17 -19.36 -5.63
CA LEU A 35 1.49 -19.83 -4.29
C LEU A 35 0.26 -19.81 -3.38
N LYS A 36 -0.66 -18.88 -3.62
CA LYS A 36 -1.81 -18.57 -2.75
C LYS A 36 -1.35 -18.28 -1.33
N ALA A 37 -0.44 -17.31 -1.27
CA ALA A 37 0.29 -16.98 -0.08
C ALA A 37 0.60 -15.49 -0.03
N VAL A 38 0.67 -14.96 1.18
CA VAL A 38 1.28 -13.65 1.47
C VAL A 38 2.77 -13.90 1.73
N LEU A 39 3.61 -13.24 0.95
CA LEU A 39 5.05 -13.20 1.17
C LEU A 39 5.37 -11.95 2.00
N ARG A 40 6.35 -12.09 2.90
CA ARG A 40 7.02 -10.99 3.58
C ARG A 40 8.41 -10.84 2.97
N ILE A 41 8.71 -9.64 2.49
CA ILE A 41 9.95 -9.26 1.81
C ILE A 41 10.59 -8.15 2.65
N GLN A 42 11.80 -8.38 3.13
CA GLN A 42 12.57 -7.42 3.90
C GLN A 42 14.06 -7.65 3.61
N ASP A 43 14.77 -6.58 3.27
CA ASP A 43 16.24 -6.58 3.27
C ASP A 43 16.70 -6.58 4.73
N ILE A 44 17.20 -7.73 5.21
CA ILE A 44 17.54 -7.92 6.63
C ILE A 44 18.98 -7.49 6.90
N ASN A 45 19.85 -7.55 5.89
CA ASN A 45 21.27 -7.28 6.05
C ASN A 45 21.69 -5.89 5.54
N HIS A 46 20.74 -5.14 4.98
CA HIS A 46 20.82 -3.77 4.49
C HIS A 46 21.81 -3.63 3.33
N ASP A 47 21.89 -4.65 2.47
CA ASP A 47 22.75 -4.66 1.29
C ASP A 47 22.04 -4.19 0.00
N TRP A 48 20.80 -3.73 0.14
CA TRP A 48 19.94 -3.15 -0.90
C TRP A 48 19.41 -4.17 -1.92
N ASP A 49 19.47 -5.46 -1.61
CA ASP A 49 18.66 -6.47 -2.27
C ASP A 49 17.98 -7.42 -1.26
N THR A 50 17.16 -8.36 -1.74
CA THR A 50 16.46 -9.32 -0.87
C THR A 50 16.84 -10.76 -1.22
N ARG A 51 18.11 -11.02 -1.52
CA ARG A 51 18.59 -12.31 -2.05
C ARG A 51 19.24 -13.21 -1.00
N ASP A 52 19.27 -12.80 0.25
CA ASP A 52 19.87 -13.58 1.32
C ASP A 52 18.86 -14.43 2.10
N PRO A 53 19.27 -15.58 2.66
CA PRO A 53 18.37 -16.47 3.36
C PRO A 53 17.58 -15.75 4.47
N GLY A 54 16.24 -15.81 4.40
CA GLY A 54 15.33 -15.21 5.36
C GLY A 54 14.72 -13.87 4.94
N GLU A 55 15.24 -13.23 3.89
CA GLU A 55 14.74 -11.93 3.42
C GLU A 55 13.42 -12.02 2.67
N VAL A 56 13.11 -13.20 2.14
CA VAL A 56 11.81 -13.51 1.55
C VAL A 56 11.29 -14.79 2.20
N VAL A 57 10.14 -14.68 2.86
CA VAL A 57 9.45 -15.80 3.52
C VAL A 57 7.98 -15.83 3.15
N ILE A 58 7.38 -17.01 3.19
CA ILE A 58 5.92 -17.13 3.19
C ILE A 58 5.46 -16.77 4.60
N ALA A 59 4.74 -15.66 4.73
CA ALA A 59 4.22 -15.21 6.01
C ALA A 59 2.86 -15.84 6.33
N TYR A 60 2.04 -16.13 5.31
CA TYR A 60 0.74 -16.77 5.51
C TYR A 60 0.20 -17.44 4.23
N ASP A 61 -0.73 -18.38 4.37
CA ASP A 61 -1.28 -19.15 3.24
C ASP A 61 -2.80 -19.44 3.30
N GLN A 62 -3.27 -20.24 2.33
CA GLN A 62 -4.70 -20.56 2.14
C GLN A 62 -5.29 -21.62 3.09
N TYR A 63 -4.49 -22.29 3.93
CA TYR A 63 -4.92 -23.57 4.53
C TYR A 63 -5.76 -23.47 5.81
N PRO A 64 -5.60 -22.48 6.71
CA PRO A 64 -6.49 -22.35 7.85
C PRO A 64 -7.94 -22.17 7.38
N ALA A 65 -8.82 -23.11 7.72
CA ALA A 65 -10.21 -23.04 7.27
C ALA A 65 -10.91 -21.82 7.88
N GLY A 66 -11.43 -20.93 7.03
CA GLY A 66 -12.15 -19.72 7.43
C GLY A 66 -11.28 -18.47 7.58
N THR A 67 -9.96 -18.62 7.73
CA THR A 67 -9.00 -17.50 7.81
C THR A 67 -7.86 -17.61 6.80
N GLY A 68 -7.83 -18.64 5.95
CA GLY A 68 -6.84 -18.79 4.90
C GLY A 68 -7.06 -17.79 3.78
N VAL A 69 -5.97 -17.29 3.19
CA VAL A 69 -6.02 -16.32 2.09
C VAL A 69 -5.74 -17.03 0.77
N GLY A 70 -6.78 -17.20 -0.05
CA GLY A 70 -6.69 -17.94 -1.31
C GLY A 70 -6.54 -17.05 -2.55
N ASN A 71 -7.04 -15.83 -2.50
CA ASN A 71 -7.02 -14.86 -3.59
C ASN A 71 -7.28 -13.43 -3.08
N SER A 72 -6.22 -12.74 -2.66
CA SER A 72 -6.29 -11.34 -2.22
C SER A 72 -6.12 -10.37 -3.39
N GLN A 73 -6.93 -9.30 -3.40
CA GLN A 73 -6.81 -8.18 -4.34
C GLN A 73 -6.49 -6.84 -3.67
N GLY A 74 -6.73 -6.73 -2.36
CA GLY A 74 -6.31 -5.59 -1.56
C GLY A 74 -5.73 -6.02 -0.21
N MET A 75 -4.68 -5.31 0.21
CA MET A 75 -4.05 -5.47 1.51
C MET A 75 -3.75 -4.12 2.13
N VAL A 76 -3.85 -4.02 3.46
CA VAL A 76 -3.46 -2.83 4.20
C VAL A 76 -2.58 -3.19 5.36
N ALA A 77 -1.37 -2.64 5.41
CA ALA A 77 -0.53 -2.68 6.60
C ALA A 77 -1.06 -1.72 7.67
N LEU A 78 -1.40 -2.27 8.83
CA LEU A 78 -1.74 -1.51 10.05
C LEU A 78 -0.51 -1.28 10.94
N GLY A 79 0.54 -2.04 10.70
CA GLY A 79 1.84 -1.98 11.34
C GLY A 79 2.82 -2.97 10.69
N PRO A 80 4.06 -3.08 11.19
CA PRO A 80 5.06 -4.01 10.66
C PRO A 80 4.63 -5.48 10.69
N ASP A 81 3.72 -5.82 11.61
CA ASP A 81 3.31 -7.18 11.97
C ASP A 81 1.76 -7.29 12.10
N ASP A 82 1.01 -6.36 11.51
CA ASP A 82 -0.46 -6.32 11.57
C ASP A 82 -1.01 -5.91 10.19
N LEU A 83 -1.76 -6.79 9.54
CA LEU A 83 -2.28 -6.63 8.18
C LEU A 83 -3.78 -6.88 8.14
N LEU A 84 -4.49 -6.16 7.28
CA LEU A 84 -5.78 -6.57 6.75
C LEU A 84 -5.60 -7.10 5.34
N VAL A 85 -6.13 -8.29 5.07
CA VAL A 85 -5.96 -8.99 3.79
C VAL A 85 -7.33 -9.44 3.30
N THR A 86 -7.71 -8.99 2.11
CA THR A 86 -8.93 -9.46 1.45
C THR A 86 -8.79 -10.93 1.02
N ASP A 87 -9.89 -11.68 1.02
CA ASP A 87 -9.97 -12.95 0.30
C ASP A 87 -11.30 -13.01 -0.44
N ASN A 88 -11.27 -13.35 -1.72
CA ASN A 88 -12.48 -13.62 -2.50
C ASN A 88 -12.78 -15.12 -2.65
N TYR A 89 -12.03 -15.98 -1.94
CA TYR A 89 -12.25 -17.42 -1.94
C TYR A 89 -13.09 -17.88 -0.74
N ALA A 90 -13.78 -19.03 -0.87
CA ALA A 90 -14.99 -19.33 -0.10
C ALA A 90 -14.78 -19.53 1.43
N PRO A 91 -15.41 -18.72 2.31
CA PRO A 91 -16.25 -17.55 2.01
C PRO A 91 -15.42 -16.26 1.83
N PRO A 92 -15.79 -15.37 0.89
CA PRO A 92 -15.16 -14.07 0.77
C PRO A 92 -15.21 -13.30 2.09
N ASN A 93 -14.06 -12.79 2.52
CA ASN A 93 -13.90 -12.13 3.81
C ASN A 93 -12.72 -11.15 3.78
N ILE A 94 -12.46 -10.51 4.92
CA ILE A 94 -11.21 -9.84 5.20
C ILE A 94 -10.64 -10.46 6.47
N VAL A 95 -9.41 -10.94 6.37
CA VAL A 95 -8.66 -11.56 7.46
C VAL A 95 -7.72 -10.51 8.04
N ARG A 96 -7.67 -10.43 9.37
CA ARG A 96 -6.58 -9.74 10.07
C ARG A 96 -5.49 -10.74 10.40
N LEU A 97 -4.29 -10.46 9.92
CA LEU A 97 -3.07 -11.18 10.27
C LEU A 97 -2.29 -10.32 11.25
N ARG A 98 -2.11 -10.81 12.48
CA ARG A 98 -1.29 -10.16 13.49
C ARG A 98 -0.33 -11.16 14.06
N HIS A 99 0.94 -10.85 13.93
CA HIS A 99 2.00 -11.67 14.47
C HIS A 99 2.15 -11.39 15.98
N LEU A 100 2.20 -12.46 16.78
CA LEU A 100 2.09 -12.41 18.24
C LEU A 100 3.32 -12.97 18.97
N ASN A 101 4.24 -13.63 18.25
CA ASN A 101 5.26 -14.48 18.87
C ASN A 101 6.72 -14.15 18.48
N GLY A 102 6.99 -13.33 17.47
CA GLY A 102 8.34 -12.94 17.06
C GLY A 102 8.99 -13.76 15.92
N ASP A 103 8.31 -14.72 15.29
CA ASP A 103 8.85 -15.58 14.22
C ASP A 103 8.67 -15.08 12.76
N HIS A 104 7.99 -13.94 12.58
CA HIS A 104 7.74 -13.25 11.32
C HIS A 104 6.82 -14.00 10.35
N ASP A 105 6.03 -14.95 10.84
CA ASP A 105 4.90 -15.53 10.12
C ASP A 105 3.57 -15.29 10.86
N PHE A 106 2.47 -15.79 10.31
CA PHE A 106 1.13 -15.64 10.90
C PHE A 106 0.45 -17.00 11.09
N PHE A 107 1.24 -18.08 11.24
CA PHE A 107 0.72 -19.46 11.27
C PHE A 107 0.27 -19.92 12.65
N ASP A 108 0.56 -19.17 13.70
CA ASP A 108 0.25 -19.58 15.05
C ASP A 108 -1.21 -19.33 15.43
N ALA A 109 -1.60 -19.93 16.56
CA ALA A 109 -2.94 -19.77 17.10
C ALA A 109 -3.22 -18.28 17.39
N ASP A 110 -4.41 -17.83 16.97
CA ASP A 110 -4.92 -16.46 17.15
C ASP A 110 -4.18 -15.37 16.35
N GLU A 111 -3.20 -15.72 15.51
CA GLU A 111 -2.53 -14.76 14.62
C GLU A 111 -3.36 -14.40 13.39
N ALA A 112 -4.23 -15.30 12.95
CA ALA A 112 -5.18 -15.03 11.87
C ALA A 112 -6.62 -15.06 12.39
N THR A 113 -7.34 -13.97 12.19
CA THR A 113 -8.74 -13.80 12.63
C THR A 113 -9.59 -13.21 11.52
N VAL A 114 -10.88 -13.56 11.47
CA VAL A 114 -11.81 -12.92 10.52
C VAL A 114 -12.12 -11.52 11.04
N TRP A 115 -11.64 -10.50 10.34
CA TRP A 115 -11.94 -9.09 10.65
C TRP A 115 -13.28 -8.66 10.06
N PHE A 116 -13.59 -9.12 8.85
CA PHE A 116 -14.89 -8.90 8.23
C PHE A 116 -15.38 -10.20 7.58
N GLY A 117 -16.50 -10.73 8.05
CA GLY A 117 -17.12 -11.96 7.56
C GLY A 117 -17.95 -11.81 6.29
N GLY A 118 -17.96 -10.62 5.68
CA GLY A 118 -18.60 -10.39 4.38
C GLY A 118 -20.10 -10.11 4.42
N SER A 119 -20.69 -9.83 5.58
CA SER A 119 -22.13 -9.46 5.66
C SER A 119 -22.33 -8.01 5.21
N LEU A 120 -23.11 -7.80 4.15
CA LEU A 120 -23.35 -6.47 3.57
C LEU A 120 -24.77 -5.96 3.86
N PRO A 121 -24.98 -4.62 3.94
CA PRO A 121 -26.30 -4.01 4.09
C PRO A 121 -27.32 -4.54 3.07
N GLY A 122 -28.57 -4.70 3.52
CA GLY A 122 -29.66 -5.25 2.71
C GLY A 122 -29.71 -6.78 2.66
N GLY A 123 -28.93 -7.47 3.49
CA GLY A 123 -28.88 -8.94 3.55
C GLY A 123 -28.09 -9.57 2.40
N ARG A 124 -27.17 -8.78 1.81
CA ARG A 124 -26.24 -9.22 0.78
C ARG A 124 -24.99 -9.81 1.42
N MET A 125 -24.20 -10.52 0.61
CA MET A 125 -22.93 -11.09 1.01
C MET A 125 -21.83 -10.61 0.08
N LEU A 126 -20.63 -10.42 0.61
CA LEU A 126 -19.42 -10.12 -0.15
C LEU A 126 -19.16 -11.22 -1.18
N GLU A 127 -18.80 -10.83 -2.41
CA GLU A 127 -18.49 -11.74 -3.51
C GLU A 127 -17.05 -11.53 -4.01
N MET A 128 -16.67 -10.30 -4.35
CA MET A 128 -15.32 -9.98 -4.84
C MET A 128 -14.81 -8.64 -4.29
N PRO A 129 -14.17 -8.64 -3.11
CA PRO A 129 -13.42 -7.48 -2.66
C PRO A 129 -12.27 -7.23 -3.63
N VAL A 130 -12.25 -6.05 -4.25
CA VAL A 130 -11.24 -5.67 -5.26
C VAL A 130 -10.20 -4.69 -4.69
N ALA A 131 -10.62 -3.80 -3.80
CA ALA A 131 -9.72 -2.88 -3.12
C ALA A 131 -10.15 -2.68 -1.66
N LEU A 132 -9.17 -2.52 -0.77
CA LEU A 132 -9.38 -2.15 0.62
C LEU A 132 -8.38 -1.03 0.94
N ILE A 133 -8.88 0.14 1.34
CA ILE A 133 -8.03 1.30 1.62
C ILE A 133 -8.50 2.02 2.89
N ALA A 134 -7.57 2.63 3.62
CA ALA A 134 -7.92 3.57 4.70
C ALA A 134 -8.37 4.90 4.09
N GLY A 135 -9.55 5.37 4.48
CA GLY A 135 -10.05 6.69 4.09
C GLY A 135 -9.54 7.81 5.00
N PRO A 136 -9.67 9.08 4.57
CA PRO A 136 -9.18 10.25 5.32
C PRO A 136 -9.94 10.51 6.62
N ASP A 137 -11.09 9.87 6.83
CA ASP A 137 -11.87 9.92 8.06
C ASP A 137 -11.47 8.83 9.08
N GLY A 138 -10.48 8.00 8.74
CA GLY A 138 -9.96 6.93 9.59
C GLY A 138 -10.74 5.62 9.55
N ALA A 139 -11.79 5.52 8.71
CA ALA A 139 -12.48 4.27 8.42
C ALA A 139 -11.82 3.54 7.24
N PHE A 140 -12.12 2.26 7.06
CA PHE A 140 -11.73 1.53 5.85
C PHE A 140 -12.82 1.63 4.79
N TYR A 141 -12.42 1.62 3.52
CA TYR A 141 -13.32 1.60 2.37
C TYR A 141 -13.01 0.36 1.54
N LEU A 142 -14.05 -0.43 1.30
CA LEU A 142 -14.00 -1.65 0.52
C LEU A 142 -14.69 -1.42 -0.81
N PHE A 143 -13.97 -1.60 -1.90
CA PHE A 143 -14.58 -1.73 -3.21
C PHE A 143 -15.00 -3.18 -3.41
N GLU A 144 -16.31 -3.41 -3.51
CA GLU A 144 -16.91 -4.69 -3.86
C GLU A 144 -17.36 -4.66 -5.33
N SER A 145 -16.91 -5.65 -6.10
CA SER A 145 -17.28 -5.81 -7.50
C SER A 145 -18.12 -7.07 -7.71
N SER A 146 -19.16 -6.95 -8.54
CA SER A 146 -20.11 -8.02 -8.83
C SER A 146 -19.86 -8.60 -10.22
N PHE A 147 -18.75 -9.34 -10.39
CA PHE A 147 -18.46 -9.93 -11.71
C PHE A 147 -19.47 -11.02 -12.07
N GLY A 148 -20.06 -10.93 -13.27
CA GLY A 148 -20.90 -12.00 -13.82
C GLY A 148 -22.40 -11.90 -13.55
N GLY A 149 -22.91 -10.73 -13.14
CA GLY A 149 -24.35 -10.45 -13.11
C GLY A 149 -25.07 -11.02 -11.88
N SER A 150 -24.43 -10.96 -10.72
CA SER A 150 -25.08 -11.21 -9.44
C SER A 150 -26.08 -10.10 -9.09
N ALA A 151 -26.85 -10.29 -8.01
CA ALA A 151 -27.78 -9.28 -7.53
C ALA A 151 -27.11 -8.18 -6.68
N ASN A 152 -25.83 -8.34 -6.35
CA ASN A 152 -25.07 -7.31 -5.66
C ASN A 152 -24.73 -6.20 -6.66
N PRO A 153 -24.90 -4.93 -6.30
CA PRO A 153 -24.33 -3.85 -7.09
C PRO A 153 -22.82 -3.78 -6.85
N ASP A 154 -22.10 -3.28 -7.86
CA ASP A 154 -20.77 -2.74 -7.66
C ASP A 154 -20.92 -1.53 -6.74
N ALA A 155 -20.16 -1.54 -5.65
CA ALA A 155 -20.36 -0.57 -4.60
C ALA A 155 -19.11 -0.40 -3.76
N ILE A 156 -19.01 0.78 -3.16
CA ILE A 156 -18.02 1.05 -2.15
C ILE A 156 -18.75 1.03 -0.80
N TYR A 157 -18.20 0.28 0.13
CA TYR A 157 -18.68 0.19 1.51
C TYR A 157 -17.68 0.87 2.44
N ARG A 158 -18.19 1.59 3.43
CA ARG A 158 -17.40 2.15 4.53
C ARG A 158 -17.50 1.21 5.72
N LEU A 159 -16.36 0.86 6.31
CA LEU A 159 -16.21 -0.11 7.39
C LEU A 159 -15.56 0.58 8.60
N GLU A 160 -16.24 0.58 9.74
CA GLU A 160 -15.74 1.17 10.97
C GLU A 160 -16.11 0.26 12.15
N ASP A 161 -15.10 -0.15 12.92
CA ASP A 161 -15.28 -0.82 14.22
C ASP A 161 -15.82 0.21 15.21
N LEU A 162 -17.14 0.18 15.44
CA LEU A 162 -17.84 1.17 16.25
C LEU A 162 -17.85 0.81 17.73
N ASN A 163 -17.77 -0.48 18.04
CA ASN A 163 -17.88 -1.00 19.39
C ASN A 163 -16.51 -1.22 20.07
N GLY A 164 -15.42 -1.21 19.29
CA GLY A 164 -14.04 -1.39 19.70
C GLY A 164 -13.67 -2.84 20.03
N ASP A 165 -14.35 -3.84 19.47
CA ASP A 165 -14.08 -5.26 19.70
C ASP A 165 -13.03 -5.85 18.74
N GLY A 166 -12.60 -5.06 17.76
CA GLY A 166 -11.51 -5.38 16.86
C GLY A 166 -11.93 -6.03 15.56
N ASP A 167 -13.23 -6.11 15.26
CA ASP A 167 -13.78 -6.56 13.98
C ASP A 167 -14.82 -5.56 13.41
N VAL A 168 -15.37 -5.85 12.22
CA VAL A 168 -16.45 -5.06 11.59
C VAL A 168 -17.65 -5.93 11.23
N ASN A 169 -18.07 -6.80 12.15
CA ASN A 169 -19.15 -7.77 11.95
C ASN A 169 -20.47 -7.39 12.62
N ASP A 170 -20.53 -6.29 13.35
CA ASP A 170 -21.72 -5.87 14.07
C ASP A 170 -22.67 -5.01 13.23
N ALA A 171 -23.86 -4.83 13.79
CA ALA A 171 -24.86 -3.93 13.21
C ALA A 171 -24.31 -2.50 13.13
N ASP A 172 -24.55 -1.86 11.99
CA ASP A 172 -24.16 -0.46 11.69
C ASP A 172 -22.65 -0.22 11.46
N GLU A 173 -21.79 -1.24 11.52
CA GLU A 173 -20.35 -1.11 11.24
C GLU A 173 -19.99 -1.09 9.76
N VAL A 174 -20.91 -1.58 8.92
CA VAL A 174 -20.77 -1.57 7.46
C VAL A 174 -21.86 -0.70 6.86
N GLU A 175 -21.45 0.37 6.18
CA GLU A 175 -22.33 1.31 5.49
C GLU A 175 -22.14 1.18 3.97
N LEU A 176 -23.23 1.13 3.21
CA LEU A 176 -23.16 1.35 1.76
C LEU A 176 -22.85 2.82 1.52
N TRP A 177 -21.63 3.11 1.06
CA TRP A 177 -21.17 4.48 0.84
C TRP A 177 -21.63 5.01 -0.51
N VAL A 178 -21.37 4.25 -1.59
CA VAL A 178 -21.78 4.59 -2.96
C VAL A 178 -22.17 3.33 -3.72
N GLU A 179 -23.31 3.37 -4.40
CA GLU A 179 -23.75 2.35 -5.36
C GLU A 179 -23.36 2.78 -6.79
N LEU A 180 -22.56 1.97 -7.48
CA LEU A 180 -21.98 2.30 -8.79
C LEU A 180 -22.72 1.65 -9.96
N SER A 181 -23.47 0.57 -9.73
CA SER A 181 -24.31 -0.07 -10.76
C SER A 181 -25.80 -0.19 -10.38
N PRO A 182 -26.51 0.94 -10.24
CA PRO A 182 -27.93 0.95 -9.92
C PRO A 182 -28.76 0.26 -11.01
N GLY A 183 -29.33 -0.91 -10.68
CA GLY A 183 -30.10 -1.73 -11.62
C GLY A 183 -29.48 -3.09 -11.98
N GLY A 184 -28.33 -3.44 -11.42
CA GLY A 184 -27.84 -4.84 -11.34
C GLY A 184 -27.16 -5.39 -12.60
N ILE A 185 -26.70 -4.52 -13.50
CA ILE A 185 -25.72 -4.92 -14.53
C ILE A 185 -24.48 -4.09 -14.29
N SER A 186 -23.39 -4.76 -13.91
CA SER A 186 -22.08 -4.15 -13.76
C SER A 186 -21.69 -3.46 -15.07
N ALA A 187 -21.69 -2.13 -15.02
CA ALA A 187 -21.18 -1.26 -16.07
C ALA A 187 -19.81 -0.71 -15.70
N VAL A 188 -19.30 -1.05 -14.51
CA VAL A 188 -18.07 -0.55 -13.91
C VAL A 188 -17.17 -1.74 -13.60
N SER A 189 -16.04 -1.81 -14.28
CA SER A 189 -14.93 -2.69 -13.89
C SER A 189 -13.88 -1.81 -13.24
N ALA A 190 -14.01 -1.61 -11.93
CA ALA A 190 -13.01 -0.91 -11.16
C ALA A 190 -12.03 -1.89 -10.53
N ASN A 191 -10.77 -1.46 -10.47
CA ASN A 191 -9.66 -2.30 -10.02
C ASN A 191 -8.90 -1.67 -8.86
N ASP A 192 -9.26 -0.44 -8.47
CA ASP A 192 -8.56 0.34 -7.47
C ASP A 192 -9.48 1.38 -6.83
N LEU A 193 -9.09 1.90 -5.67
CA LEU A 193 -9.77 2.97 -4.95
C LEU A 193 -8.76 3.82 -4.18
N GLU A 194 -8.71 5.10 -4.50
CA GLU A 194 -7.79 6.06 -3.88
C GLU A 194 -8.53 7.27 -3.32
N PHE A 195 -7.96 7.93 -2.31
CA PHE A 195 -8.52 9.16 -1.73
C PHE A 195 -7.50 10.29 -1.75
N ASP A 196 -7.92 11.49 -2.17
CA ASP A 196 -7.11 12.69 -1.99
C ASP A 196 -7.24 13.31 -0.59
N ASN A 197 -6.44 14.34 -0.29
CA ASN A 197 -6.48 15.03 1.01
C ASN A 197 -7.80 15.77 1.29
N ALA A 198 -8.57 16.08 0.25
CA ALA A 198 -9.89 16.69 0.38
C ALA A 198 -11.00 15.64 0.57
N GLY A 199 -10.66 14.36 0.44
CA GLY A 199 -11.53 13.20 0.59
C GLY A 199 -12.32 12.81 -0.64
N TYR A 200 -12.03 13.38 -1.81
CA TYR A 200 -12.56 12.81 -3.03
C TYR A 200 -11.98 11.42 -3.23
N ALA A 201 -12.85 10.46 -3.59
CA ALA A 201 -12.39 9.14 -4.00
C ALA A 201 -12.20 9.09 -5.50
N TYR A 202 -11.21 8.31 -5.93
CA TYR A 202 -10.88 8.08 -7.32
C TYR A 202 -10.83 6.58 -7.58
N PHE A 203 -11.37 6.16 -8.70
CA PHE A 203 -11.27 4.78 -9.14
C PHE A 203 -11.19 4.74 -10.65
N SER A 204 -10.49 3.75 -11.16
CA SER A 204 -10.45 3.46 -12.58
C SER A 204 -11.71 2.69 -12.99
N ASP A 205 -12.21 2.95 -14.18
CA ASP A 205 -13.42 2.32 -14.71
C ASP A 205 -13.20 1.92 -16.17
N THR A 206 -13.37 0.64 -16.46
CA THR A 206 -13.46 0.11 -17.82
C THR A 206 -14.91 -0.25 -18.17
N PRO A 207 -15.76 0.71 -18.58
CA PRO A 207 -17.09 0.38 -19.05
C PRO A 207 -17.00 -0.49 -20.30
N SER A 208 -18.01 -1.33 -20.54
CA SER A 208 -18.07 -2.24 -21.69
C SER A 208 -17.84 -1.49 -23.02
N GLY A 209 -16.62 -1.54 -23.56
CA GLY A 209 -16.23 -0.76 -24.75
C GLY A 209 -14.77 -0.25 -24.79
N ASP A 210 -13.85 -0.88 -24.06
CA ASP A 210 -12.39 -0.72 -24.16
C ASP A 210 -11.78 0.66 -23.86
N THR A 211 -12.56 1.63 -23.32
CA THR A 211 -12.01 2.95 -22.95
C THR A 211 -11.93 3.10 -21.44
N LEU A 212 -10.71 3.16 -20.92
CA LEU A 212 -10.46 3.42 -19.51
C LEU A 212 -10.74 4.87 -19.13
N ARG A 213 -11.19 5.05 -17.89
CA ARG A 213 -11.53 6.34 -17.32
C ARG A 213 -11.11 6.37 -15.87
N VAL A 214 -10.73 7.54 -15.39
CA VAL A 214 -10.68 7.81 -13.95
C VAL A 214 -11.98 8.50 -13.57
N LYS A 215 -12.71 7.91 -12.63
CA LYS A 215 -13.89 8.51 -12.01
C LYS A 215 -13.47 9.19 -10.71
N ARG A 216 -14.23 10.22 -10.33
CA ARG A 216 -14.10 10.91 -9.05
C ARG A 216 -15.44 10.90 -8.32
N ILE A 217 -15.42 10.71 -7.01
CA ILE A 217 -16.58 10.71 -6.15
C ILE A 217 -16.46 11.85 -5.15
N ASP A 218 -17.49 12.70 -5.10
CA ASP A 218 -17.55 13.79 -4.12
C ASP A 218 -17.73 13.26 -2.68
N PRO A 219 -16.92 13.72 -1.70
CA PRO A 219 -16.97 13.24 -0.31
C PRO A 219 -18.24 13.63 0.45
N VAL A 220 -19.10 14.46 -0.10
CA VAL A 220 -20.31 14.96 0.55
C VAL A 220 -21.54 14.54 -0.22
N THR A 221 -21.60 14.84 -1.51
CA THR A 221 -22.76 14.54 -2.35
C THR A 221 -22.79 13.09 -2.82
N ARG A 222 -21.65 12.40 -2.78
CA ARG A 222 -21.46 11.04 -3.32
C ARG A 222 -21.71 10.95 -4.83
N GLU A 223 -21.68 12.09 -5.50
CA GLU A 223 -21.83 12.15 -6.96
C GLU A 223 -20.59 11.60 -7.64
N VAL A 224 -20.80 10.69 -8.58
CA VAL A 224 -19.74 10.09 -9.40
C VAL A 224 -19.62 10.88 -10.70
N THR A 225 -18.47 11.51 -10.91
CA THR A 225 -18.17 12.29 -12.12
C THR A 225 -17.00 11.68 -12.88
N GLU A 226 -16.92 11.98 -14.17
CA GLU A 226 -15.74 11.67 -14.98
C GLU A 226 -14.64 12.68 -14.65
N TYR A 227 -13.44 12.20 -14.31
CA TYR A 227 -12.30 13.05 -13.95
C TYR A 227 -11.26 13.10 -15.07
N LEU A 228 -10.95 11.94 -15.64
CA LEU A 228 -10.07 11.80 -16.81
C LEU A 228 -10.61 10.70 -17.72
N THR A 229 -10.48 10.90 -19.03
CA THR A 229 -10.69 9.85 -20.03
C THR A 229 -9.40 9.56 -20.77
N ASP A 230 -9.35 8.37 -21.36
CA ASP A 230 -8.27 7.95 -22.25
C ASP A 230 -7.99 8.95 -23.40
N ASP A 231 -9.05 9.45 -24.06
CA ASP A 231 -8.94 10.47 -25.12
C ASP A 231 -8.38 11.81 -24.60
N MET A 232 -8.75 12.21 -23.38
CA MET A 232 -8.21 13.42 -22.75
C MET A 232 -6.72 13.26 -22.49
N LEU A 233 -6.31 12.14 -21.88
CA LEU A 233 -4.90 11.86 -21.61
C LEU A 233 -4.08 11.85 -22.90
N LEU A 234 -4.56 11.16 -23.94
CA LEU A 234 -3.91 11.12 -25.24
C LEU A 234 -3.74 12.51 -25.83
N SER A 235 -4.75 13.37 -25.71
CA SER A 235 -4.69 14.72 -26.25
C SER A 235 -3.69 15.62 -25.52
N LEU A 236 -3.47 15.37 -24.23
CA LEU A 236 -2.60 16.16 -23.35
C LEU A 236 -1.13 15.73 -23.44
N THR A 237 -0.88 14.41 -23.48
CA THR A 237 0.46 13.85 -23.31
C THR A 237 0.91 12.98 -24.48
N GLY A 238 -0.04 12.45 -25.27
CA GLY A 238 0.22 11.41 -26.26
C GLY A 238 0.20 9.99 -25.68
N TYR A 239 0.02 9.83 -24.37
CA TYR A 239 -0.12 8.52 -23.69
C TYR A 239 -1.59 8.12 -23.58
N TRP A 240 -1.84 6.81 -23.61
CA TRP A 240 -3.13 6.21 -23.25
C TRP A 240 -3.09 5.74 -21.79
N ILE A 241 -4.25 5.60 -21.16
CA ILE A 241 -4.38 4.95 -19.86
C ILE A 241 -4.23 3.44 -20.07
N ALA A 242 -3.34 2.80 -19.32
CA ALA A 242 -3.04 1.38 -19.50
C ALA A 242 -4.22 0.46 -19.21
N TRP A 243 -4.58 -0.36 -20.21
CA TRP A 243 -5.80 -1.18 -20.22
C TRP A 243 -5.74 -2.38 -19.28
N LEU A 244 -4.59 -3.04 -19.17
CA LEU A 244 -4.47 -4.29 -18.44
C LEU A 244 -4.71 -4.07 -16.94
N TYR A 245 -5.58 -4.91 -16.36
CA TYR A 245 -6.06 -4.80 -14.97
C TYR A 245 -6.69 -3.45 -14.63
N GLY A 246 -7.17 -2.76 -15.67
CA GLY A 246 -7.97 -1.56 -15.62
C GLY A 246 -7.36 -0.39 -14.87
N GLY A 247 -6.10 -0.06 -15.14
CA GLY A 247 -5.48 1.22 -14.78
C GLY A 247 -5.33 1.43 -13.28
N PRO A 248 -4.36 0.76 -12.62
CA PRO A 248 -4.07 0.98 -11.21
C PRO A 248 -3.78 2.46 -10.92
N LEU A 249 -4.22 2.91 -9.76
CA LEU A 249 -4.05 4.25 -9.27
C LEU A 249 -3.14 4.22 -8.04
N ALA A 250 -2.62 5.38 -7.67
CA ALA A 250 -2.05 5.60 -6.35
C ALA A 250 -2.27 7.06 -5.96
N TYR A 251 -2.24 7.35 -4.67
CA TYR A 251 -2.26 8.72 -4.18
C TYR A 251 -0.91 9.16 -3.64
N ASN A 252 -0.33 10.20 -4.26
CA ASN A 252 0.85 10.88 -3.75
C ASN A 252 0.42 11.96 -2.75
N TYR A 253 0.52 11.66 -1.45
CA TYR A 253 0.11 12.55 -0.38
C TYR A 253 1.04 13.75 -0.16
N PHE A 254 2.26 13.75 -0.69
CA PHE A 254 3.16 14.92 -0.61
C PHE A 254 2.79 16.02 -1.59
N THR A 255 2.38 15.62 -2.80
CA THR A 255 2.00 16.56 -3.86
C THR A 255 0.48 16.71 -3.98
N ASP A 256 -0.27 15.86 -3.29
CA ASP A 256 -1.73 15.75 -3.33
C ASP A 256 -2.18 15.52 -4.78
N GLU A 257 -1.57 14.51 -5.42
CA GLU A 257 -1.79 14.15 -6.83
C GLU A 257 -2.20 12.67 -6.92
N ILE A 258 -3.10 12.36 -7.85
CA ILE A 258 -3.39 10.97 -8.21
C ILE A 258 -2.35 10.55 -9.24
N VAL A 259 -1.77 9.38 -9.05
CA VAL A 259 -0.83 8.76 -9.98
C VAL A 259 -1.54 7.66 -10.72
N LEU A 260 -1.31 7.57 -12.02
CA LEU A 260 -1.85 6.53 -12.87
C LEU A 260 -0.78 5.95 -13.79
N PHE A 261 -1.06 4.76 -14.28
CA PHE A 261 -0.25 4.12 -15.29
C PHE A 261 -0.70 4.50 -16.71
N GLY A 262 0.25 4.99 -17.49
CA GLY A 262 0.07 5.27 -18.91
C GLY A 262 1.01 4.43 -19.77
N TYR A 263 0.72 4.39 -21.07
CA TYR A 263 1.59 3.75 -22.04
C TYR A 263 1.61 4.49 -23.38
N TYR A 264 2.73 4.40 -24.10
CA TYR A 264 2.84 4.83 -25.50
C TYR A 264 3.05 3.66 -26.45
N GLY A 265 2.03 3.37 -27.25
CA GLY A 265 2.11 2.31 -28.24
C GLY A 265 2.30 0.95 -27.57
N LEU A 266 3.47 0.34 -27.71
CA LEU A 266 3.77 -1.00 -27.18
C LEU A 266 5.14 -1.07 -26.49
N ALA A 267 5.75 0.06 -26.13
CA ALA A 267 7.20 0.10 -25.86
C ALA A 267 7.66 0.93 -24.66
N THR A 268 6.76 1.68 -24.01
CA THR A 268 7.13 2.56 -22.89
C THR A 268 6.01 2.60 -21.87
N ASP A 269 6.33 2.06 -20.70
CA ASP A 269 5.57 2.17 -19.46
C ASP A 269 5.86 3.54 -18.84
N VAL A 270 4.82 4.28 -18.45
CA VAL A 270 4.98 5.60 -17.83
C VAL A 270 4.08 5.75 -16.61
N LEU A 271 4.59 6.40 -15.56
CA LEU A 271 3.79 6.87 -14.43
C LEU A 271 3.52 8.36 -14.60
N LEU A 272 2.25 8.73 -14.52
CA LEU A 272 1.79 10.10 -14.69
C LEU A 272 1.09 10.54 -13.42
N ALA A 273 1.51 11.67 -12.86
CA ALA A 273 0.76 12.37 -11.84
C ALA A 273 -0.26 13.32 -12.49
N ILE A 274 -1.49 13.27 -11.99
CA ILE A 274 -2.61 14.09 -12.43
C ILE A 274 -3.22 14.89 -11.27
N LYS A 275 -3.58 16.15 -11.55
CA LYS A 275 -4.30 17.01 -10.61
C LYS A 275 -5.03 18.13 -11.34
N ASP A 276 -6.32 18.26 -11.08
CA ASP A 276 -7.14 19.38 -11.50
C ASP A 276 -6.63 20.68 -10.85
N ARG A 277 -5.93 21.51 -11.64
CA ARG A 277 -5.24 22.72 -11.15
C ARG A 277 -6.12 23.95 -11.27
N ASP A 278 -7.10 23.94 -12.17
CA ASP A 278 -7.99 25.08 -12.38
C ASP A 278 -9.34 24.96 -11.62
N GLY A 279 -9.62 23.78 -11.07
CA GLY A 279 -10.78 23.46 -10.25
C GLY A 279 -12.06 23.23 -11.06
N ASN A 280 -11.96 22.91 -12.35
CA ASN A 280 -13.11 22.72 -13.23
C ASN A 280 -13.74 21.32 -13.11
N GLY A 281 -13.06 20.41 -12.41
CA GLY A 281 -13.51 19.07 -12.10
C GLY A 281 -13.01 17.98 -13.03
N VAL A 282 -12.16 18.29 -14.01
CA VAL A 282 -11.59 17.33 -14.97
C VAL A 282 -10.11 17.63 -15.22
N ILE A 283 -9.38 16.67 -15.80
CA ILE A 283 -8.00 16.85 -16.26
C ILE A 283 -8.00 17.23 -17.75
N ASP A 284 -7.92 18.51 -18.06
CA ASP A 284 -8.05 19.04 -19.43
C ASP A 284 -7.00 20.07 -19.84
N GLN A 285 -5.99 20.32 -19.00
CA GLN A 285 -4.87 21.21 -19.31
C GLN A 285 -3.51 20.51 -19.20
N PRO A 286 -2.51 20.89 -20.05
CA PRO A 286 -1.19 20.24 -20.01
C PRO A 286 -0.44 20.38 -18.67
N ASN A 287 -0.72 21.39 -17.87
CA ASN A 287 -0.11 21.59 -16.54
C ASN A 287 -0.79 20.78 -15.42
N GLU A 288 -1.81 20.00 -15.75
CA GLU A 288 -2.52 19.09 -14.84
C GLU A 288 -1.99 17.67 -14.92
N VAL A 289 -1.06 17.42 -15.84
CA VAL A 289 -0.38 16.14 -16.01
C VAL A 289 1.12 16.35 -16.02
N ARG A 290 1.85 15.53 -15.27
CA ARG A 290 3.31 15.48 -15.33
C ARG A 290 3.78 14.03 -15.30
N GLU A 291 4.87 13.78 -16.01
CA GLU A 291 5.54 12.48 -15.98
C GLU A 291 6.35 12.35 -14.69
N LEU A 292 6.24 11.19 -14.03
CA LEU A 292 7.02 10.83 -12.84
C LEU A 292 8.13 9.86 -13.17
N TRP A 293 7.88 8.95 -14.10
CA TRP A 293 8.77 7.84 -14.36
C TRP A 293 8.46 7.23 -15.71
N HIS A 294 9.46 6.73 -16.42
CA HIS A 294 9.29 5.85 -17.56
C HIS A 294 10.29 4.71 -17.58
N GLU A 295 9.90 3.58 -18.14
CA GLU A 295 10.82 2.49 -18.45
C GLU A 295 11.60 2.83 -19.74
N LEU A 296 12.93 2.94 -19.67
CA LEU A 296 13.77 3.27 -20.82
C LEU A 296 13.65 2.20 -21.92
N SER A 297 13.15 2.61 -23.10
CA SER A 297 12.87 1.70 -24.22
C SER A 297 14.11 0.92 -24.69
N GLY A 298 14.05 -0.42 -24.75
CA GLY A 298 15.08 -1.24 -25.37
C GLY A 298 15.14 -2.72 -24.99
N THR A 299 14.42 -3.15 -23.95
CA THR A 299 14.60 -4.48 -23.33
C THR A 299 13.44 -5.46 -23.53
N HIS A 300 12.26 -5.03 -24.01
CA HIS A 300 11.04 -5.85 -23.88
C HIS A 300 10.23 -6.03 -25.17
N ALA A 301 9.49 -7.14 -25.20
CA ALA A 301 8.58 -7.48 -26.28
C ALA A 301 7.30 -6.64 -26.18
N PRO A 302 6.70 -6.27 -27.31
CA PRO A 302 5.71 -5.21 -27.40
C PRO A 302 4.27 -5.60 -26.99
N GLU A 303 4.03 -6.47 -26.00
CA GLU A 303 2.66 -6.96 -25.75
C GLU A 303 2.24 -7.10 -24.28
N GLN A 304 3.02 -6.66 -23.29
CA GLN A 304 2.64 -6.89 -21.89
C GLN A 304 2.83 -5.61 -21.08
N ASP A 305 1.77 -5.14 -20.42
CA ASP A 305 1.77 -4.02 -19.48
C ASP A 305 2.31 -4.54 -18.14
N HIS A 306 3.21 -3.80 -17.47
CA HIS A 306 3.98 -4.38 -16.37
C HIS A 306 3.51 -3.97 -14.97
N GLY A 307 2.87 -2.81 -14.79
CA GLY A 307 2.46 -2.32 -13.47
C GLY A 307 1.11 -2.90 -13.01
N ARG A 308 1.10 -3.56 -11.85
CA ARG A 308 -0.11 -4.14 -11.25
C ARG A 308 -0.70 -3.28 -10.14
N GLU A 309 0.13 -2.72 -9.29
CA GLU A 309 -0.24 -1.87 -8.16
C GLU A 309 0.93 -0.96 -7.79
N TYR A 310 0.61 0.20 -7.22
CA TYR A 310 1.59 1.19 -6.78
C TYR A 310 1.28 1.62 -5.37
N PHE A 311 2.33 1.85 -4.57
CA PHE A 311 2.16 2.22 -3.17
C PHE A 311 3.18 3.27 -2.77
N PHE A 312 2.71 4.45 -2.39
CA PHE A 312 3.57 5.50 -1.85
C PHE A 312 3.96 5.19 -0.41
N LEU A 313 5.27 5.24 -0.15
CA LEU A 313 5.82 5.08 1.19
C LEU A 313 5.90 6.42 1.93
N PRO A 314 5.90 6.42 3.29
CA PRO A 314 6.07 7.59 4.17
C PRO A 314 7.25 8.53 3.86
N ASP A 315 8.24 8.08 3.09
CA ASP A 315 9.46 8.81 2.74
C ASP A 315 9.42 9.48 1.35
N GLY A 316 8.35 9.31 0.57
CA GLY A 316 8.25 9.86 -0.80
C GLY A 316 8.64 8.91 -1.91
N SER A 317 9.18 7.74 -1.57
CA SER A 317 9.43 6.70 -2.54
C SER A 317 8.15 5.95 -2.93
N LEU A 318 8.15 5.37 -4.11
CA LEU A 318 7.02 4.65 -4.70
C LEU A 318 7.40 3.19 -4.95
N LEU A 319 6.60 2.26 -4.42
CA LEU A 319 6.71 0.85 -4.79
C LEU A 319 5.92 0.58 -6.07
N VAL A 320 6.50 -0.24 -6.93
CA VAL A 320 5.89 -0.69 -8.19
C VAL A 320 5.88 -2.21 -8.22
N LEU A 321 4.68 -2.79 -8.33
CA LEU A 321 4.52 -4.22 -8.57
C LEU A 321 4.60 -4.50 -10.07
N ASP A 322 5.71 -5.10 -10.49
CA ASP A 322 5.97 -5.46 -11.88
C ASP A 322 5.60 -6.93 -12.09
N MET A 323 4.49 -7.15 -12.79
CA MET A 323 3.94 -8.48 -13.02
C MET A 323 4.48 -9.18 -14.27
N LEU A 324 5.21 -8.48 -15.15
CA LEU A 324 5.85 -9.16 -16.28
C LEU A 324 7.10 -9.89 -15.82
N PHE A 325 7.89 -9.21 -14.99
CA PHE A 325 9.16 -9.74 -14.51
C PHE A 325 9.07 -10.34 -13.11
N ASP A 326 7.88 -10.32 -12.50
CA ASP A 326 7.64 -10.80 -11.15
C ASP A 326 8.58 -10.10 -10.15
N ARG A 327 8.51 -8.76 -10.13
CA ARG A 327 9.38 -7.90 -9.32
C ARG A 327 8.61 -6.92 -8.46
N VAL A 328 9.26 -6.50 -7.39
CA VAL A 328 8.92 -5.26 -6.67
C VAL A 328 10.06 -4.28 -6.90
N LYS A 329 9.74 -3.11 -7.46
CA LYS A 329 10.69 -1.99 -7.62
C LYS A 329 10.38 -0.92 -6.58
N ARG A 330 11.41 -0.17 -6.17
CA ARG A 330 11.30 1.09 -5.42
C ARG A 330 11.82 2.21 -6.29
N LEU A 331 11.02 3.26 -6.41
CA LEU A 331 11.35 4.50 -7.11
C LEU A 331 11.59 5.62 -6.09
N SER A 332 12.75 6.26 -6.13
CA SER A 332 13.13 7.31 -5.18
C SER A 332 13.73 8.52 -5.91
N ASP A 333 13.16 9.70 -5.69
CA ASP A 333 13.64 10.97 -6.25
C ASP A 333 14.88 11.40 -5.44
N ASN A 334 16.06 10.97 -5.89
CA ASN A 334 17.30 11.12 -5.15
C ASN A 334 17.93 12.50 -5.38
N ASN A 335 17.58 13.16 -6.48
CA ASN A 335 18.15 14.43 -6.89
C ASN A 335 17.22 15.63 -6.59
N GLY A 336 15.96 15.38 -6.23
CA GLY A 336 14.93 16.36 -5.92
C GLY A 336 14.35 17.10 -7.12
N ASP A 337 14.41 16.53 -8.32
CA ASP A 337 13.90 17.15 -9.55
C ASP A 337 12.42 16.86 -9.82
N GLY A 338 11.82 15.98 -9.01
CA GLY A 338 10.40 15.65 -9.03
C GLY A 338 10.03 14.50 -9.96
N ASP A 339 11.01 13.81 -10.54
CA ASP A 339 10.82 12.54 -11.25
C ASP A 339 11.70 11.41 -10.68
N TYR A 340 11.60 10.21 -11.26
CA TYR A 340 12.29 9.00 -10.83
C TYR A 340 13.15 8.40 -11.96
N ASN A 341 13.53 9.20 -12.96
CA ASN A 341 14.14 8.73 -14.21
C ASN A 341 15.67 8.70 -14.18
N ASP A 342 16.30 9.21 -13.12
CA ASP A 342 17.74 9.27 -13.05
C ASP A 342 18.38 7.94 -12.63
N SER A 343 19.68 7.83 -12.93
CA SER A 343 20.48 6.67 -12.56
C SER A 343 20.47 6.45 -11.05
N GLY A 344 19.96 5.30 -10.61
CA GLY A 344 19.89 4.92 -9.20
C GLY A 344 18.56 5.28 -8.52
N GLU A 345 17.63 5.91 -9.23
CA GLU A 345 16.30 6.21 -8.71
C GLU A 345 15.34 5.04 -8.82
N THR A 346 15.63 4.07 -9.68
CA THR A 346 14.91 2.79 -9.75
C THR A 346 15.77 1.66 -9.21
N ILE A 347 15.31 1.01 -8.15
CA ILE A 347 15.94 -0.19 -7.56
C ILE A 347 14.95 -1.36 -7.61
N VAL A 348 15.44 -2.56 -7.92
CA VAL A 348 14.66 -3.80 -7.83
C VAL A 348 14.90 -4.39 -6.44
N LEU A 349 13.88 -4.33 -5.57
CA LEU A 349 13.94 -4.92 -4.23
C LEU A 349 13.81 -6.44 -4.33
N TYR A 350 12.77 -6.91 -5.02
CA TYR A 350 12.46 -8.31 -5.19
C TYR A 350 12.45 -8.70 -6.68
N ASP A 351 12.98 -9.88 -6.99
CA ASP A 351 12.89 -10.52 -8.31
C ASP A 351 12.69 -12.03 -8.12
N ALA A 352 11.55 -12.56 -8.58
CA ALA A 352 11.19 -13.96 -8.37
C ALA A 352 12.20 -14.93 -9.01
N ALA A 353 12.81 -14.57 -10.13
CA ALA A 353 13.83 -15.40 -10.76
C ALA A 353 15.12 -15.45 -9.93
N GLN A 354 15.51 -14.33 -9.29
CA GLN A 354 16.63 -14.32 -8.35
C GLN A 354 16.30 -15.09 -7.07
N ALA A 355 15.11 -14.88 -6.49
CA ALA A 355 14.65 -15.62 -5.30
C ALA A 355 14.70 -17.14 -5.52
N ALA A 356 14.25 -17.60 -6.70
CA ALA A 356 14.34 -19.02 -7.08
C ALA A 356 15.78 -19.55 -7.15
N LEU A 357 16.75 -18.74 -7.58
CA LEU A 357 18.16 -19.15 -7.69
C LEU A 357 18.82 -19.34 -6.31
N VAL A 358 18.41 -18.54 -5.32
CA VAL A 358 18.93 -18.61 -3.95
C VAL A 358 18.09 -19.53 -3.04
N GLY A 359 16.99 -20.08 -3.56
CA GLY A 359 16.14 -21.05 -2.84
C GLY A 359 15.09 -20.43 -1.93
N GLN A 360 14.79 -19.14 -2.11
CA GLN A 360 13.68 -18.45 -1.46
C GLN A 360 12.35 -18.68 -2.22
N PRO A 361 11.19 -18.30 -1.63
CA PRO A 361 9.91 -18.28 -2.34
C PRO A 361 9.93 -17.40 -3.60
N ALA A 362 9.56 -17.99 -4.73
CA ALA A 362 9.43 -17.32 -6.02
C ALA A 362 7.95 -17.11 -6.35
N ALA A 363 7.50 -15.86 -6.27
CA ALA A 363 6.13 -15.43 -6.53
C ALA A 363 6.00 -15.01 -8.00
N THR A 364 5.23 -15.75 -8.78
CA THR A 364 5.14 -15.63 -10.25
C THR A 364 3.78 -15.11 -10.75
N ARG A 365 2.91 -14.69 -9.84
CA ARG A 365 1.61 -14.08 -10.13
C ARG A 365 1.22 -13.14 -9.00
N LEU A 366 1.98 -12.05 -8.86
CA LEU A 366 1.77 -10.98 -7.89
C LEU A 366 0.45 -10.25 -8.20
N LEU A 367 -0.40 -10.04 -7.18
CA LEU A 367 -1.70 -9.36 -7.36
C LEU A 367 -1.90 -8.12 -6.53
N SER A 368 -1.44 -8.16 -5.28
CA SER A 368 -1.57 -7.05 -4.35
C SER A 368 -0.33 -6.90 -3.48
N LEU A 369 -0.02 -5.68 -3.06
CA LEU A 369 1.09 -5.32 -2.21
C LEU A 369 0.62 -4.33 -1.13
N THR A 370 1.31 -4.37 0.00
CA THR A 370 1.27 -3.28 0.98
C THR A 370 2.65 -3.22 1.64
N ALA A 371 2.98 -2.10 2.27
CA ALA A 371 4.29 -1.95 2.87
C ALA A 371 4.26 -1.03 4.08
N MET A 372 5.30 -1.14 4.90
CA MET A 372 5.53 -0.30 6.06
C MET A 372 7.01 0.04 6.12
N LEU A 373 7.31 1.31 6.37
CA LEU A 373 8.63 1.72 6.83
C LEU A 373 8.68 1.55 8.35
N VAL A 374 9.69 0.84 8.82
CA VAL A 374 9.89 0.49 10.22
C VAL A 374 11.16 1.17 10.67
N THR A 375 11.06 2.00 11.67
CA THR A 375 12.27 2.48 12.34
C THR A 375 12.89 1.31 13.10
N THR A 376 14.12 0.95 12.74
CA THR A 376 14.83 -0.17 13.37
C THR A 376 14.83 0.01 14.88
N SER A 377 14.30 -0.96 15.63
CA SER A 377 14.29 -0.90 17.09
C SER A 377 15.74 -0.75 17.58
N GLY A 378 15.98 0.26 18.41
CA GLY A 378 17.32 0.60 18.90
C GLY A 378 18.10 1.61 18.05
N ASP A 379 17.65 1.97 16.85
CA ASP A 379 18.20 3.12 16.11
C ASP A 379 17.49 4.38 16.58
N VAL A 380 18.01 4.96 17.65
CA VAL A 380 17.37 6.06 18.36
C VAL A 380 17.89 7.41 17.88
N ASN A 381 18.99 7.45 17.12
CA ASN A 381 19.40 8.66 16.40
C ASN A 381 18.96 8.69 14.92
N CYS A 382 18.36 7.62 14.42
CA CYS A 382 17.95 7.41 13.02
C CYS A 382 19.12 7.54 12.04
N ASP A 383 20.32 7.13 12.46
CA ASP A 383 21.51 7.16 11.62
C ASP A 383 21.71 5.89 10.79
N SER A 384 20.72 4.99 10.79
CA SER A 384 20.68 3.73 10.05
C SER A 384 21.49 2.60 10.67
N ALA A 385 21.96 2.75 11.91
CA ALA A 385 22.81 1.73 12.52
C ALA A 385 22.58 1.65 14.03
N VAL A 386 22.05 0.53 14.51
CA VAL A 386 21.98 0.27 15.96
C VAL A 386 23.38 0.04 16.53
N ASN A 387 23.93 1.06 17.16
CA ASN A 387 25.30 1.05 17.65
C ASN A 387 25.49 1.95 18.89
N VAL A 388 26.74 2.13 19.32
CA VAL A 388 27.06 2.92 20.52
C VAL A 388 26.59 4.38 20.44
N PHE A 389 26.38 4.92 19.24
CA PHE A 389 25.88 6.28 19.01
C PHE A 389 24.39 6.44 19.32
N ASP A 390 23.65 5.36 19.52
CA ASP A 390 22.25 5.37 19.95
C ASP A 390 22.08 5.52 21.46
N ILE A 391 23.15 5.29 22.24
CA ILE A 391 23.07 5.31 23.70
C ILE A 391 22.65 6.69 24.25
N ASP A 392 23.28 7.76 23.76
CA ASP A 392 22.98 9.12 24.22
C ASP A 392 21.54 9.55 23.81
N PRO A 393 21.10 9.36 22.56
CA PRO A 393 19.70 9.54 22.14
C PRO A 393 18.71 8.68 22.93
N PHE A 394 19.01 7.41 23.18
CA PHE A 394 18.17 6.50 23.98
C PHE A 394 18.01 6.99 25.42
N VAL A 395 19.11 7.39 26.07
CA VAL A 395 19.05 7.99 27.40
C VAL A 395 18.25 9.30 27.38
N LEU A 396 18.36 10.09 26.30
CA LEU A 396 17.58 11.31 26.14
C LEU A 396 16.08 11.00 25.99
N ALA A 397 15.70 10.01 25.18
CA ALA A 397 14.32 9.56 25.02
C ALA A 397 13.72 9.06 26.36
N LEU A 398 14.50 8.32 27.15
CA LEU A 398 14.10 7.82 28.47
C LEU A 398 13.89 8.93 29.51
N THR A 399 14.65 10.02 29.43
CA THR A 399 14.72 11.02 30.50
C THR A 399 14.00 12.33 30.18
N ASP A 400 13.90 12.69 28.90
CA ASP A 400 13.31 13.93 28.41
C ASP A 400 12.85 13.76 26.95
N MET A 401 11.69 13.12 26.78
CA MET A 401 11.09 12.82 25.48
C MET A 401 10.85 14.07 24.61
N ASP A 402 10.47 15.20 25.22
CA ASP A 402 10.27 16.45 24.47
C ASP A 402 11.59 16.99 23.92
N ARG A 403 12.67 16.87 24.71
CA ARG A 403 14.01 17.26 24.26
C ARG A 403 14.59 16.28 23.24
N TYR A 404 14.29 14.99 23.36
CA TYR A 404 14.62 13.98 22.35
C TYR A 404 14.01 14.35 21.00
N ARG A 405 12.68 14.55 20.94
CA ARG A 405 11.96 14.96 19.71
C ARG A 405 12.49 16.25 19.09
N ALA A 406 12.96 17.18 19.92
CA ALA A 406 13.56 18.43 19.44
C ALA A 406 14.99 18.25 18.90
N ALA A 407 15.75 17.28 19.43
CA ALA A 407 17.12 16.99 19.02
C ALA A 407 17.20 16.04 17.82
N HIS A 408 16.21 15.16 17.67
CA HIS A 408 16.08 14.17 16.61
C HIS A 408 14.74 14.36 15.87
N PRO A 409 14.56 15.48 15.13
CA PRO A 409 13.34 15.72 14.37
C PRO A 409 13.19 14.68 13.26
N GLY A 410 12.00 14.06 13.15
CA GLY A 410 11.71 13.02 12.16
C GLY A 410 11.95 11.59 12.66
N CYS A 411 12.68 11.41 13.76
CA CYS A 411 12.81 10.09 14.39
C CYS A 411 11.53 9.66 15.08
N ASP A 412 11.10 8.41 14.87
CA ASP A 412 10.05 7.79 15.67
C ASP A 412 10.59 7.51 17.08
N PRO A 413 10.01 8.10 18.13
CA PRO A 413 10.35 7.73 19.50
C PRO A 413 10.07 6.25 19.83
N GLY A 414 9.23 5.59 19.03
CA GLY A 414 9.00 4.14 19.07
C GLY A 414 10.28 3.33 18.92
N SER A 415 11.32 3.84 18.24
CA SER A 415 12.63 3.17 18.17
C SER A 415 13.29 2.96 19.53
N ALA A 416 12.88 3.69 20.58
CA ALA A 416 13.37 3.54 21.94
C ALA A 416 12.49 2.62 22.81
N ASP A 417 11.37 2.11 22.30
CA ASP A 417 10.51 1.09 22.92
C ASP A 417 10.96 -0.28 22.42
N ILE A 418 12.02 -0.80 23.03
CA ILE A 418 12.74 -1.98 22.57
C ILE A 418 12.03 -3.27 22.97
N ASN A 419 11.21 -3.22 24.02
CA ASN A 419 10.42 -4.38 24.45
C ASN A 419 9.03 -4.45 23.79
N GLY A 420 8.63 -3.41 23.04
CA GLY A 420 7.37 -3.33 22.30
C GLY A 420 6.13 -3.20 23.19
N ASP A 421 6.27 -2.74 24.43
CA ASP A 421 5.15 -2.62 25.38
C ASP A 421 4.33 -1.33 25.21
N GLY A 422 4.75 -0.47 24.29
CA GLY A 422 4.13 0.81 23.96
C GLY A 422 4.64 1.97 24.82
N ALA A 423 5.65 1.78 25.66
CA ALA A 423 6.16 2.81 26.56
C ALA A 423 7.69 2.80 26.68
N VAL A 424 8.34 3.87 26.19
CA VAL A 424 9.78 4.12 26.41
C VAL A 424 10.09 4.37 27.88
N ASN A 425 10.68 3.37 28.56
CA ASN A 425 10.96 3.38 29.98
C ASN A 425 12.15 2.46 30.37
N VAL A 426 12.41 2.30 31.67
CA VAL A 426 13.56 1.54 32.16
C VAL A 426 13.57 0.06 31.72
N PHE A 427 12.42 -0.50 31.36
CA PHE A 427 12.29 -1.87 30.86
C PHE A 427 12.85 -2.06 29.44
N ASP A 428 13.14 -0.97 28.72
CA ASP A 428 13.79 -1.01 27.40
C ASP A 428 15.31 -1.12 27.47
N ILE A 429 15.92 -0.88 28.63
CA ILE A 429 17.38 -0.82 28.77
C ILE A 429 18.03 -2.18 28.52
N ASP A 430 17.52 -3.26 29.12
CA ASP A 430 18.11 -4.59 28.99
C ASP A 430 17.97 -5.13 27.54
N PRO A 431 16.80 -4.98 26.87
CA PRO A 431 16.68 -5.27 25.44
C PRO A 431 17.59 -4.40 24.56
N PHE A 432 17.70 -3.09 24.83
CA PHE A 432 18.59 -2.18 24.09
C PHE A 432 20.05 -2.62 24.17
N VAL A 433 20.53 -2.96 25.38
CA VAL A 433 21.88 -3.50 25.56
C VAL A 433 22.07 -4.80 24.80
N SER A 434 21.02 -5.64 24.71
CA SER A 434 21.07 -6.90 23.96
C SER A 434 21.25 -6.66 22.46
N LEU A 435 20.60 -5.65 21.89
CA LEU A 435 20.81 -5.23 20.49
C LEU A 435 22.27 -4.78 20.27
N LEU A 436 22.81 -3.96 21.17
CA LEU A 436 24.18 -3.42 21.06
C LEU A 436 25.30 -4.46 21.17
N VAL A 437 25.05 -5.59 21.86
CA VAL A 437 26.06 -6.65 22.06
C VAL A 437 25.82 -7.89 21.19
N GLY A 438 24.65 -7.98 20.56
CA GLY A 438 24.23 -9.09 19.70
C GLY A 438 24.39 -8.82 18.20
N GLY A 439 24.51 -7.55 17.80
CA GLY A 439 24.78 -7.11 16.41
C GLY A 439 26.19 -7.37 15.92
#